data_AF-A0A4Q9RUS9-F1
#
_entry.id   AF-A0A4Q9RUS9-F1
#
_cell.length_a   1.000
_cell.length_b   1.000
_cell.length_c   1.000
_cell.angle_alpha   90.00
_cell.angle_beta   90.00
_cell.angle_gamma   90.00
#
_symmetry.space_group_name_H-M   'P 1'
#
loop_
_entity.id
_entity.type
_entity.pdbx_description
1 polymer ?
#
loop_
_entity_poly.entity_id
_entity_poly.type
_entity_poly.pdbx_seq_one_letter_code
_entity_poly.pdbx_strand_id
1 'polypeptide(L)'
;MIQKSILIGKQCALLSFIIGTFLFMIFFLEQSMLLLKTGIIYILVSFFINTFVIIHLIYLAIFNPKERIDLVLTCGILLLNIPIVIGYIYLLSISIFPTKY
;
A
#
# COMPACT_ATOMS: atom_id res chain seq x y z
N MET A 1 -12.28 -3.71 21.98
CA MET A 1 -12.34 -4.32 20.63
C MET A 1 -11.90 -3.33 19.55
N ILE A 2 -12.47 -2.13 19.50
CA ILE A 2 -12.17 -1.09 18.50
C ILE A 2 -10.67 -0.70 18.45
N GLN A 3 -10.06 -0.39 19.60
CA GLN A 3 -8.61 -0.09 19.67
C GLN A 3 -7.71 -1.22 19.13
N LYS A 4 -8.12 -2.49 19.26
CA LYS A 4 -7.37 -3.63 18.72
C LYS A 4 -7.46 -3.67 17.20
N SER A 5 -8.63 -3.37 16.62
CA SER A 5 -8.81 -3.22 15.17
C SER A 5 -8.00 -2.06 14.60
N ILE A 6 -7.92 -0.93 15.31
CA ILE A 6 -7.07 0.21 14.94
C ILE A 6 -5.60 -0.20 14.92
N LEU A 7 -5.12 -0.87 15.98
CA LEU A 7 -3.73 -1.32 16.07
C LEU A 7 -3.37 -2.29 14.93
N ILE A 8 -4.24 -3.26 14.64
CA ILE A 8 -4.05 -4.21 13.53
C ILE A 8 -4.03 -3.48 12.19
N GLY A 9 -4.95 -2.53 11.97
CA GLY A 9 -4.98 -1.72 10.74
C GLY A 9 -3.71 -0.92 10.55
N LYS A 10 -3.21 -0.28 11.62
CA LYS A 10 -1.93 0.45 11.63
C LYS A 10 -0.73 -0.44 11.33
N GLN A 11 -0.65 -1.60 11.98
CA GLN A 11 0.43 -2.56 11.77
C GLN A 11 0.40 -3.11 10.34
N CYS A 12 -0.78 -3.45 9.82
CA CYS A 12 -0.96 -3.92 8.46
C CYS A 12 -0.52 -2.85 7.44
N ALA A 13 -0.95 -1.61 7.63
CA ALA A 13 -0.55 -0.48 6.78
C ALA A 13 0.97 -0.28 6.77
N LEU A 14 1.60 -0.32 7.95
CA LEU A 14 3.03 -0.13 8.12
C LEU A 14 3.83 -1.29 7.51
N LEU A 15 3.41 -2.54 7.73
CA LEU A 15 4.04 -3.72 7.12
C LEU A 15 3.93 -3.69 5.60
N SER A 16 2.75 -3.40 5.06
CA SER A 16 2.55 -3.27 3.62
C SER A 16 3.43 -2.15 3.06
N PHE A 17 3.48 -0.99 3.71
CA PHE A 17 4.33 0.10 3.26
C PHE A 17 5.82 -0.26 3.26
N ILE A 18 6.33 -0.89 4.33
CA ILE A 18 7.73 -1.31 4.42
C ILE A 18 8.07 -2.32 3.34
N ILE A 19 7.25 -3.37 3.18
CA ILE A 19 7.49 -4.42 2.18
C ILE A 19 7.43 -3.82 0.77
N GLY A 20 6.43 -2.99 0.48
CA GLY A 20 6.30 -2.34 -0.83
C GLY A 20 7.48 -1.41 -1.15
N THR A 21 7.93 -0.62 -0.18
CA THR A 21 9.09 0.27 -0.34
C THR A 21 10.37 -0.53 -0.55
N PHE A 22 10.56 -1.62 0.19
CA PHE A 22 11.71 -2.50 0.03
C PHE A 22 11.75 -3.17 -1.35
N LEU A 23 10.60 -3.71 -1.80
CA LEU A 23 10.49 -4.28 -3.14
C LEU A 23 10.78 -3.24 -4.23
N PHE A 24 10.23 -2.02 -4.07
CA PHE A 24 10.46 -0.91 -4.98
C PHE A 24 11.94 -0.52 -5.03
N MET A 25 12.62 -0.42 -3.88
CA MET A 25 14.06 -0.11 -3.82
C MET A 25 14.91 -1.15 -4.54
N ILE A 26 14.66 -2.45 -4.30
CA ILE A 26 15.45 -3.49 -4.99
C ILE A 26 15.16 -3.47 -6.49
N PHE A 27 13.90 -3.26 -6.88
CA PHE A 27 13.55 -3.15 -8.29
C PHE A 27 14.20 -1.93 -8.96
N PHE A 28 14.31 -0.80 -8.27
CA PHE A 28 14.99 0.39 -8.78
C PHE A 28 16.49 0.13 -9.07
N LEU A 29 17.14 -0.69 -8.25
CA LEU A 29 18.56 -1.05 -8.41
C LEU A 29 18.78 -2.11 -9.50
N GLU A 30 18.01 -3.19 -9.47
CA GLU A 30 18.23 -4.37 -10.32
C GLU A 30 17.53 -4.26 -11.69
N GLN A 31 16.41 -3.53 -11.76
CA GLN A 31 15.52 -3.41 -12.92
C GLN A 31 15.15 -4.76 -13.58
N SER A 32 15.17 -5.86 -12.81
CA SER A 32 14.92 -7.18 -13.36
C SER A 32 13.43 -7.42 -13.63
N MET A 33 13.14 -8.10 -14.74
CA MET A 33 11.77 -8.49 -15.12
C MET A 33 11.12 -9.41 -14.07
N LEU A 34 11.92 -10.22 -13.36
CA LEU A 34 11.43 -11.07 -12.29
C LEU A 34 10.94 -10.22 -11.10
N LEU A 35 11.69 -9.19 -10.70
CA LEU A 35 11.27 -8.28 -9.63
C LEU A 35 10.09 -7.41 -10.01
N LEU A 36 9.98 -7.03 -11.28
CA LEU A 36 8.81 -6.33 -11.80
C LEU A 36 7.54 -7.19 -11.65
N LYS A 37 7.61 -8.46 -12.05
CA LYS A 37 6.48 -9.40 -11.92
C LYS A 37 6.10 -9.64 -10.46
N THR A 38 7.06 -9.83 -9.56
CA THR A 38 6.77 -10.01 -8.13
C THR A 38 6.19 -8.73 -7.51
N GLY A 39 6.68 -7.56 -7.90
CA GLY A 39 6.14 -6.25 -7.48
C GLY A 39 4.69 -6.04 -7.89
N ILE A 40 4.33 -6.39 -9.13
CA ILE A 40 2.93 -6.30 -9.60
C ILE A 40 2.02 -7.23 -8.79
N ILE A 41 2.43 -8.48 -8.55
CA ILE A 41 1.65 -9.43 -7.74
C ILE A 41 1.48 -8.89 -6.32
N TYR A 42 2.56 -8.38 -5.73
CA TYR A 42 2.54 -7.77 -4.42
C TYR A 42 1.55 -6.59 -4.34
N ILE A 43 1.60 -5.68 -5.33
CA ILE A 43 0.68 -4.54 -5.42
C ILE A 43 -0.77 -5.00 -5.46
N LEU A 44 -1.10 -5.99 -6.29
CA LEU A 44 -2.46 -6.52 -6.39
C LEU A 44 -2.95 -7.06 -5.04
N VAL A 45 -2.14 -7.90 -4.39
CA VAL A 45 -2.50 -8.49 -3.08
C VAL A 45 -2.64 -7.40 -2.01
N SER A 46 -1.67 -6.48 -1.94
CA SER A 46 -1.66 -5.37 -0.97
C SER A 46 -2.87 -4.44 -1.19
N PHE A 47 -3.26 -4.19 -2.44
CA PHE A 47 -4.44 -3.40 -2.78
C PHE A 47 -5.72 -4.02 -2.20
N PHE A 48 -5.95 -5.33 -2.40
CA PHE A 48 -7.14 -6.00 -1.86
C PHE A 48 -7.16 -6.00 -0.33
N ILE A 49 -6.03 -6.33 0.30
CA ILE A 49 -5.92 -6.37 1.78
C ILE A 49 -6.16 -4.97 2.35
N ASN A 50 -5.46 -3.95 1.85
CA ASN A 50 -5.59 -2.58 2.36
C ASN A 50 -7.01 -2.03 2.14
N THR A 51 -7.63 -2.33 1.00
CA THR A 51 -9.02 -1.93 0.71
C THR A 51 -10.00 -2.57 1.70
N PHE A 52 -9.86 -3.86 1.99
CA PHE A 52 -10.69 -4.55 2.98
C PHE A 52 -10.54 -3.91 4.37
N VAL A 53 -9.31 -3.62 4.80
CA VAL A 53 -9.03 -2.94 6.07
C VAL A 53 -9.63 -1.53 6.10
N ILE A 54 -9.51 -0.76 5.01
CA ILE A 54 -10.12 0.58 4.90
C ILE A 54 -11.64 0.51 5.06
N ILE A 55 -12.32 -0.41 4.36
CA ILE A 55 -13.78 -0.56 4.46
C ILE A 55 -14.18 -0.87 5.91
N HIS A 56 -13.46 -1.78 6.57
CA HIS A 56 -13.71 -2.12 7.96
C HIS A 56 -13.49 -0.92 8.91
N LEU A 57 -12.44 -0.13 8.72
CA LEU A 57 -12.15 1.06 9.52
C LEU A 57 -13.19 2.17 9.30
N ILE A 58 -13.64 2.39 8.06
CA ILE A 58 -14.69 3.36 7.73
C ILE A 58 -16.01 2.96 8.41
N TYR A 59 -16.38 1.67 8.34
CA TYR A 59 -17.54 1.16 9.05
C TYR A 59 -17.43 1.48 10.56
N LEU A 60 -16.31 1.14 11.19
CA LEU A 60 -16.06 1.44 12.59
C LEU A 60 -16.16 2.94 12.93
N ALA A 61 -15.67 3.80 12.02
CA ALA A 61 -15.62 5.25 12.19
C ALA A 61 -16.99 5.92 12.12
N ILE A 62 -17.92 5.33 11.36
CA ILE A 62 -19.32 5.80 11.28
C ILE A 62 -20.05 5.52 12.60
N PHE A 63 -19.86 4.32 13.18
CA PHE A 63 -20.55 3.92 14.41
C PHE A 63 -19.90 4.42 15.69
N ASN A 64 -18.62 4.86 15.67
CA ASN A 64 -17.88 5.29 16.85
C ASN A 64 -17.24 6.67 16.66
N PRO A 65 -18.00 7.77 16.83
CA PRO A 65 -17.51 9.12 16.58
C PRO A 65 -16.37 9.55 17.50
N LYS A 66 -16.23 8.95 18.69
CA LYS A 66 -15.18 9.28 19.67
C LYS A 66 -13.76 8.94 19.20
N GLU A 67 -13.59 7.89 18.40
CA GLU A 67 -12.28 7.45 17.87
C GLU A 67 -12.14 7.71 16.36
N ARG A 68 -13.05 8.50 15.78
CA ARG A 68 -13.13 8.75 14.34
C ARG A 68 -11.85 9.34 13.76
N ILE A 69 -11.17 10.22 14.50
CA ILE A 69 -9.93 10.87 14.05
C ILE A 69 -8.83 9.83 13.87
N ASP A 70 -8.59 8.96 14.85
CA ASP A 70 -7.56 7.92 14.78
C ASP A 70 -7.85 6.87 13.69
N LEU A 71 -9.14 6.56 13.49
CA LEU A 71 -9.59 5.67 12.42
C LEU A 71 -9.31 6.26 11.04
N VAL A 72 -9.65 7.55 10.83
CA VAL A 72 -9.40 8.26 9.56
C VAL A 72 -7.91 8.42 9.30
N LEU A 73 -7.11 8.70 10.33
CA LEU A 73 -5.65 8.81 10.20
C LEU A 73 -5.03 7.47 9.78
N THR A 74 -5.53 6.37 10.34
CA THR A 74 -5.12 5.01 9.95
C THR A 74 -5.48 4.70 8.48
N CYS A 75 -6.67 5.13 8.02
CA CYS A 75 -7.02 5.06 6.60
C CYS A 75 -6.06 5.88 5.72
N GLY A 76 -5.65 7.07 6.16
CA GLY A 76 -4.65 7.89 5.48
C GLY A 76 -3.29 7.19 5.32
N ILE A 77 -2.84 6.46 6.35
CA ILE A 77 -1.60 5.67 6.30
C ILE A 77 -1.75 4.48 5.34
N LEU A 78 -2.92 3.84 5.27
CA LEU A 78 -3.17 2.76 4.29
C LEU A 78 -3.09 3.26 2.84
N LEU A 79 -3.50 4.51 2.59
CA LEU A 79 -3.41 5.17 1.29
C LEU A 79 -1.96 5.49 0.87
N LEU A 80 -0.98 5.47 1.78
CA LEU A 80 0.44 5.63 1.43
C LEU A 80 0.97 4.50 0.52
N ASN A 81 0.24 3.39 0.38
CA ASN A 81 0.55 2.38 -0.64
C ASN A 81 0.28 2.87 -2.07
N ILE A 82 -0.59 3.86 -2.29
CA ILE A 82 -0.89 4.40 -3.64
C ILE A 82 0.36 5.00 -4.32
N PRO A 83 1.17 5.86 -3.66
CA PRO A 83 2.45 6.31 -4.21
C PRO A 83 3.38 5.18 -4.69
N ILE A 84 3.44 4.07 -3.95
CA ILE A 84 4.27 2.92 -4.33
C ILE A 84 3.77 2.29 -5.63
N VAL A 85 2.44 2.16 -5.77
CA VAL A 85 1.82 1.68 -7.02
C VAL A 85 2.13 2.59 -8.19
N ILE A 86 2.01 3.92 -8.01
CA ILE A 86 2.34 4.90 -9.04
C ILE A 86 3.81 4.78 -9.44
N GLY A 87 4.72 4.62 -8.47
CA GLY A 87 6.14 4.40 -8.73
C GLY A 87 6.40 3.16 -9.58
N TYR A 88 5.76 2.04 -9.28
CA TYR A 88 5.87 0.82 -10.09
C TYR A 88 5.32 0.99 -11.50
N ILE A 89 4.18 1.67 -11.68
CA ILE A 89 3.61 1.96 -13.00
C ILE A 89 4.57 2.85 -13.82
N TYR A 90 5.18 3.84 -13.19
CA TYR A 90 6.15 4.73 -13.84
C TYR A 90 7.42 3.98 -14.26
N LEU A 91 7.97 3.11 -13.41
CA LEU A 91 9.13 2.31 -13.79
C LEU A 91 8.78 1.30 -14.90
N LEU A 92 7.56 0.75 -14.88
CA LEU A 92 7.07 -0.14 -15.93
C LEU A 92 6.93 0.59 -17.27
N SER A 93 6.45 1.83 -17.28
CA SER A 93 6.34 2.62 -18.52
C SER A 93 7.71 2.94 -19.11
N ILE A 94 8.71 3.25 -18.29
CA ILE A 94 10.10 3.43 -18.72
C ILE A 94 10.71 2.13 -19.25
N SER A 95 10.47 1.00 -18.58
CA SER A 95 11.03 -0.29 -18.98
C SER A 95 10.46 -0.78 -20.31
N ILE A 96 9.16 -0.59 -20.54
CA ILE A 96 8.48 -1.02 -21.78
C ILE A 96 8.71 -0.04 -22.93
N PHE A 97 8.78 1.26 -22.64
CA PHE A 97 9.14 2.30 -23.60
C PHE A 97 10.51 2.88 -23.23
N PRO A 98 11.61 2.18 -23.56
CA PRO A 98 12.93 2.77 -23.40
C PRO A 98 12.96 3.99 -24.32
N THR A 99 12.84 5.17 -23.73
CA THR A 99 13.11 6.42 -24.42
C THR A 99 14.60 6.40 -24.73
N LYS A 100 14.93 5.90 -25.94
CA LYS A 100 16.23 6.06 -26.56
C LYS A 100 16.46 7.57 -26.70
N TYR A 101 17.23 8.13 -25.78
CA TYR A 101 17.95 9.38 -26.00
C TYR A 101 19.42 9.05 -26.19
#